data_AF-A0A561TYM5-F1
#
_entry.id   AF-A0A561TYM5-F1
#
_cell.length_a   1.000
_cell.length_b   1.000
_cell.length_c   1.000
_cell.angle_alpha   90.00
_cell.angle_beta   90.00
_cell.angle_gamma   90.00
#
_symmetry.space_group_name_H-M   'P 1'
#
loop_
_entity.id
_entity.type
_entity.pdbx_description
1 polymer ?
#
loop_
_entity_poly.entity_id
_entity_poly.type
_entity_poly.pdbx_seq_one_letter_code
_entity_poly.pdbx_strand_id
1 'polypeptide(L)'
;MRVAISVREGAISSSTLLKRLRSGSRKNATYTAFREVGRVIRTAALLRYLSDAPLRRRVTAATNKVEAFNGFCQWLGFGDGGVIADNDPVEQEKAMKFNALLTNAVVFHNALDIAEIVRQLLEEGWEIDPEELAHISPYLTEHINRFGEHPTHELGIQPEAYDPKLDVDFTPLRDQDLTAAGFGQTA
;
A
#
# COMPACT_ATOMS: atom_id res chain seq x y z
N MET A 1 -13.90 34.71 -1.77
CA MET A 1 -12.73 34.60 -0.88
C MET A 1 -13.02 34.36 0.60
N ARG A 2 -14.25 34.56 1.13
CA ARG A 2 -14.54 34.40 2.57
C ARG A 2 -14.16 33.02 3.14
N VAL A 3 -14.44 31.93 2.43
CA VAL A 3 -14.10 30.57 2.88
C VAL A 3 -12.59 30.36 3.02
N ALA A 4 -11.80 30.76 2.02
CA ALA A 4 -10.34 30.60 2.05
C ALA A 4 -9.68 31.42 3.17
N ILE A 5 -10.20 32.63 3.43
CA ILE A 5 -9.74 33.48 4.54
C ILE A 5 -10.10 32.83 5.87
N SER A 6 -11.33 32.36 6.05
CA SER A 6 -11.75 31.65 7.28
C SER A 6 -10.98 30.35 7.54
N VAL A 7 -10.53 29.63 6.50
CA VAL A 7 -9.64 28.47 6.66
C VAL A 7 -8.24 28.92 7.11
N ARG A 8 -7.68 29.95 6.44
CA ARG A 8 -6.36 30.48 6.77
C ARG A 8 -6.28 31.04 8.20
N GLU A 9 -7.37 31.65 8.67
CA GLU A 9 -7.49 32.22 10.01
C GLU A 9 -7.96 31.20 11.07
N GLY A 10 -8.24 29.96 10.68
CA GLY A 10 -8.71 28.92 11.60
C GLY A 10 -10.10 29.19 12.22
N ALA A 11 -10.86 30.14 11.68
CA ALA A 11 -12.12 30.60 12.26
C ALA A 11 -13.25 29.56 12.19
N ILE A 12 -13.12 28.53 11.34
CA ILE A 12 -14.14 27.48 11.15
C ILE A 12 -13.43 26.12 11.06
N SER A 13 -13.96 25.10 11.77
CA SER A 13 -13.46 23.73 11.66
C SER A 13 -13.71 23.13 10.27
N SER A 14 -12.77 22.32 9.77
CA SER A 14 -12.87 21.64 8.47
C SER A 14 -14.15 20.82 8.33
N SER A 15 -14.61 20.17 9.41
CA SER A 15 -15.85 19.39 9.43
C SER A 15 -17.10 20.25 9.28
N THR A 16 -17.14 21.45 9.89
CA THR A 16 -18.24 22.41 9.75
C THR A 16 -18.28 23.01 8.35
N LEU A 17 -17.11 23.32 7.79
CA LEU A 17 -16.97 23.84 6.43
C LEU A 17 -17.46 22.82 5.41
N LEU A 18 -17.01 21.57 5.52
CA LEU A 18 -17.45 20.48 4.65
C LEU A 18 -18.95 20.20 4.80
N LYS A 19 -19.49 20.20 6.03
CA LYS A 19 -20.94 20.09 6.24
C LYS A 19 -21.68 21.22 5.54
N ARG A 20 -21.20 22.47 5.59
CA ARG A 20 -21.85 23.64 4.96
C ARG A 20 -21.74 23.67 3.44
N LEU A 21 -20.62 23.19 2.88
CA LEU A 21 -20.49 22.96 1.43
C LEU A 21 -21.40 21.82 0.96
N ARG A 22 -21.60 20.80 1.80
CA ARG A 22 -22.47 19.63 1.54
C ARG A 22 -23.95 19.91 1.80
N SER A 23 -24.30 20.80 2.73
CA SER A 23 -25.68 20.97 3.25
C SER A 23 -26.65 21.73 2.34
N GLY A 24 -26.44 21.72 1.04
CA GLY A 24 -27.58 21.69 0.14
C GLY A 24 -27.73 22.80 -0.89
N SER A 25 -28.62 22.44 -1.82
CA SER A 25 -29.09 23.13 -3.01
C SER A 25 -28.11 23.17 -4.19
N ARG A 26 -28.62 22.80 -5.37
CA ARG A 26 -27.99 22.91 -6.70
C ARG A 26 -27.56 24.35 -7.08
N LYS A 27 -27.71 25.30 -6.15
CA LYS A 27 -27.46 26.74 -6.29
C LYS A 27 -26.27 27.26 -5.45
N ASN A 28 -25.51 26.40 -4.76
CA ASN A 28 -24.33 26.86 -4.01
C ASN A 28 -23.18 27.22 -4.96
N ALA A 29 -23.13 28.49 -5.40
CA ALA A 29 -22.11 29.00 -6.33
C ALA A 29 -20.67 28.82 -5.81
N THR A 30 -20.47 28.82 -4.49
CA THR A 30 -19.14 28.60 -3.88
C THR A 30 -18.70 27.16 -4.02
N TYR A 31 -19.61 26.21 -3.78
CA TYR A 31 -19.36 24.79 -4.02
C TYR A 31 -19.10 24.53 -5.52
N THR A 32 -19.89 25.11 -6.41
CA THR A 32 -19.68 24.99 -7.87
C THR A 32 -18.31 25.50 -8.27
N ALA A 33 -17.90 26.68 -7.78
CA ALA A 33 -16.57 27.23 -8.05
C ALA A 33 -15.45 26.28 -7.58
N PHE A 34 -15.51 25.76 -6.34
CA PHE A 34 -14.53 24.80 -5.86
C PHE A 34 -14.54 23.48 -6.64
N ARG A 35 -15.71 23.01 -7.07
CA ARG A 35 -15.85 21.83 -7.92
C ARG A 35 -15.19 22.03 -9.28
N GLU A 36 -15.38 23.17 -9.93
CA GLU A 36 -14.75 23.47 -11.22
C GLU A 36 -13.22 23.60 -11.07
N VAL A 37 -12.73 24.24 -10.00
CA VAL A 37 -11.28 24.26 -9.70
C VAL A 37 -10.74 22.83 -9.52
N GLY A 38 -11.46 21.99 -8.76
CA GLY A 38 -11.08 20.58 -8.58
C GLY A 38 -11.06 19.80 -9.91
N ARG A 39 -11.99 20.08 -10.84
CA ARG A 39 -11.98 19.51 -12.19
C ARG A 39 -10.77 19.97 -13.00
N VAL A 40 -10.43 21.26 -12.96
CA VAL A 40 -9.24 21.79 -13.65
C VAL A 40 -7.97 21.13 -13.11
N ILE A 41 -7.81 21.02 -11.79
CA ILE A 41 -6.67 20.35 -11.16
C ILE A 41 -6.62 18.87 -11.58
N ARG A 42 -7.75 18.16 -11.56
CA ARG A 42 -7.83 16.77 -12.02
C ARG A 42 -7.44 16.64 -13.48
N THR A 43 -7.92 17.52 -14.36
CA THR A 43 -7.56 17.52 -15.78
C THR A 43 -6.07 17.77 -15.98
N ALA A 44 -5.50 18.78 -15.31
CA ALA A 44 -4.06 19.05 -15.38
C ALA A 44 -3.23 17.85 -14.90
N ALA A 45 -3.63 17.20 -13.80
CA ALA A 45 -2.97 16.00 -13.30
C ALA A 45 -3.06 14.83 -14.29
N LEU A 46 -4.23 14.61 -14.91
CA LEU A 46 -4.42 13.55 -15.92
C LEU A 46 -3.62 13.82 -17.19
N LEU A 47 -3.58 15.07 -17.66
CA LEU A 47 -2.75 15.46 -18.81
C LEU A 47 -1.27 15.27 -18.52
N ARG A 48 -0.81 15.64 -17.32
CA ARG A 48 0.56 15.39 -16.88
C ARG A 48 0.86 13.89 -16.85
N TYR A 49 -0.04 13.08 -16.27
CA TYR A 49 0.08 11.63 -16.29
C TYR A 49 0.16 11.07 -17.72
N LEU A 50 -0.70 11.50 -18.64
CA LEU A 50 -0.64 11.05 -20.05
C LEU A 50 0.64 11.48 -20.77
N SER A 51 1.21 12.64 -20.42
CA SER A 51 2.36 13.21 -21.15
C SER A 51 3.71 12.73 -20.59
N ASP A 52 3.81 12.49 -19.29
CA ASP A 52 5.06 12.17 -18.57
C ASP A 52 5.20 10.65 -18.37
N ALA A 53 6.02 10.01 -19.20
CA ALA A 53 6.25 8.56 -19.12
C ALA A 53 6.93 8.11 -17.81
N PRO A 54 7.99 8.78 -17.31
CA PRO A 54 8.54 8.51 -15.99
C PRO A 54 7.50 8.57 -14.87
N LEU A 55 6.65 9.59 -14.85
CA LEU A 55 5.56 9.70 -13.86
C LEU A 55 4.61 8.51 -13.94
N ARG A 56 4.19 8.10 -15.15
CA ARG A 56 3.31 6.92 -15.30
C ARG A 56 3.94 5.67 -14.75
N ARG A 57 5.20 5.39 -15.08
CA ARG A 57 5.90 4.19 -14.59
C ARG A 57 5.92 4.15 -13.07
N ARG A 58 6.23 5.28 -12.42
CA ARG A 58 6.23 5.41 -10.96
C ARG A 58 4.86 5.16 -10.35
N VAL A 59 3.82 5.78 -10.91
CA VAL A 59 2.44 5.59 -10.44
C VAL A 59 2.01 4.14 -10.62
N THR A 60 2.24 3.54 -11.79
CA THR A 60 1.91 2.13 -12.04
C THR A 60 2.68 1.20 -11.11
N ALA A 61 3.97 1.42 -10.86
CA ALA A 61 4.74 0.62 -9.91
C ALA A 61 4.17 0.70 -8.48
N ALA A 62 3.80 1.91 -8.03
CA ALA A 62 3.16 2.10 -6.73
C ALA A 62 1.77 1.45 -6.65
N THR A 63 0.97 1.59 -7.71
CA THR A 63 -0.34 0.95 -7.84
C THR A 63 -0.22 -0.57 -7.80
N ASN A 64 0.70 -1.15 -8.57
CA ASN A 64 0.94 -2.60 -8.60
C ASN A 64 1.30 -3.13 -7.20
N LYS A 65 2.15 -2.42 -6.44
CA LYS A 65 2.47 -2.80 -5.04
C LYS A 65 1.21 -2.83 -4.16
N VAL A 66 0.39 -1.78 -4.21
CA VAL A 66 -0.83 -1.67 -3.39
C VAL A 66 -1.89 -2.68 -3.83
N GLU A 67 -2.08 -2.90 -5.13
CA GLU A 67 -3.02 -3.87 -5.67
C GLU A 67 -2.62 -5.31 -5.35
N ALA A 68 -1.33 -5.64 -5.45
CA ALA A 68 -0.83 -6.95 -5.09
C ALA A 68 -1.02 -7.22 -3.57
N PHE A 69 -0.73 -6.23 -2.72
CA PHE A 69 -1.01 -6.32 -1.29
C PHE A 69 -2.50 -6.51 -1.00
N ASN A 70 -3.37 -5.71 -1.64
CA ASN A 70 -4.82 -5.82 -1.45
C ASN A 70 -5.36 -7.16 -1.92
N GLY A 71 -4.87 -7.67 -3.06
CA GLY A 71 -5.20 -9.01 -3.56
C GLY A 71 -4.78 -10.11 -2.60
N PHE A 72 -3.58 -10.00 -2.03
CA PHE A 72 -3.09 -10.93 -1.02
C PHE A 72 -3.90 -10.88 0.29
N CYS A 73 -4.20 -9.67 0.78
CA CYS A 73 -5.05 -9.42 1.95
C CYS A 73 -6.48 -9.98 1.75
N GLN A 74 -7.04 -9.82 0.56
CA GLN A 74 -8.34 -10.41 0.21
C GLN A 74 -8.27 -11.93 0.13
N TRP A 75 -7.18 -12.48 -0.41
CA TRP A 75 -6.96 -13.93 -0.50
C TRP A 75 -6.84 -14.60 0.88
N LEU A 76 -6.22 -13.91 1.85
CA LEU A 76 -6.14 -14.33 3.26
C LEU A 76 -7.47 -14.14 4.00
N GLY A 77 -8.24 -13.12 3.65
CA GLY A 77 -9.60 -12.88 4.17
C GLY A 77 -10.65 -13.80 3.55
N PHE A 78 -10.38 -15.10 3.47
CA PHE A 78 -11.20 -16.08 2.71
C PHE A 78 -12.55 -16.44 3.37
N GLY A 79 -12.79 -16.04 4.62
CA GLY A 79 -14.07 -16.26 5.31
C GLY A 79 -15.21 -15.49 4.64
N ASP A 80 -16.33 -16.19 4.34
CA ASP A 80 -17.53 -15.65 3.69
C ASP A 80 -17.26 -14.84 2.39
N GLY A 81 -16.21 -15.20 1.65
CA GLY A 81 -15.82 -14.52 0.42
C GLY A 81 -15.27 -13.09 0.61
N GLY A 82 -14.84 -12.74 1.83
CA GLY A 82 -14.34 -11.40 2.17
C GLY A 82 -15.45 -10.37 2.38
N VAL A 83 -16.71 -10.82 2.50
CA VAL A 83 -17.85 -9.94 2.78
C VAL A 83 -17.89 -9.66 4.27
N ILE A 84 -17.79 -8.39 4.64
CA ILE A 84 -18.03 -7.98 6.02
C ILE A 84 -19.55 -8.01 6.25
N ALA A 85 -20.03 -9.08 6.86
CA ALA A 85 -21.46 -9.32 7.06
C ALA A 85 -22.13 -8.33 8.02
N ASP A 86 -21.35 -7.67 8.89
CA ASP A 86 -21.85 -6.70 9.84
C ASP A 86 -21.92 -5.28 9.25
N ASN A 87 -22.98 -4.54 9.57
CA ASN A 87 -23.17 -3.14 9.19
C ASN A 87 -22.75 -2.18 10.33
N ASP A 88 -22.20 -2.69 11.43
CA ASP A 88 -21.57 -1.88 12.48
C ASP A 88 -20.15 -1.45 12.06
N PRO A 89 -19.90 -0.13 11.88
CA PRO A 89 -18.58 0.38 11.51
C PRO A 89 -17.43 -0.08 12.43
N VAL A 90 -17.70 -0.30 13.72
CA VAL A 90 -16.68 -0.74 14.68
C VAL A 90 -16.23 -2.17 14.40
N GLU A 91 -17.17 -3.07 14.10
CA GLU A 91 -16.85 -4.46 13.75
C GLU A 91 -16.17 -4.55 12.39
N GLN A 92 -16.59 -3.73 11.42
CA GLN A 92 -15.89 -3.63 10.12
C GLN A 92 -14.44 -3.19 10.29
N GLU A 93 -14.20 -2.16 11.11
CA GLU A 93 -12.86 -1.66 11.37
C GLU A 93 -11.97 -2.71 12.06
N LYS A 94 -12.52 -3.46 13.02
CA LYS A 94 -11.80 -4.58 13.66
C LYS A 94 -11.43 -5.65 12.64
N ALA A 95 -12.37 -6.10 11.82
CA ALA A 95 -12.13 -7.11 10.80
C ALA A 95 -11.02 -6.68 9.83
N MET A 96 -11.06 -5.43 9.35
CA MET A 96 -10.02 -4.88 8.48
C MET A 96 -8.65 -4.85 9.16
N LYS A 97 -8.57 -4.42 10.42
CA LYS A 97 -7.30 -4.34 11.17
C LYS A 97 -6.71 -5.72 11.45
N PHE A 98 -7.53 -6.67 11.88
CA PHE A 98 -7.06 -8.04 12.12
C PHE A 98 -6.62 -8.71 10.83
N ASN A 99 -7.34 -8.51 9.73
CA ASN A 99 -6.92 -9.04 8.43
C ASN A 99 -5.60 -8.41 7.97
N ALA A 100 -5.42 -7.09 8.14
CA ALA A 100 -4.16 -6.42 7.84
C ALA A 100 -3.00 -6.92 8.71
N LEU A 101 -3.24 -7.17 10.01
CA LEU A 101 -2.24 -7.73 10.92
C LEU A 101 -1.82 -9.14 10.49
N LEU A 102 -2.79 -10.02 10.21
CA LEU A 102 -2.53 -11.36 9.71
C LEU A 102 -1.75 -11.32 8.39
N THR A 103 -2.16 -10.44 7.46
CA THR A 103 -1.48 -10.25 6.18
C THR A 103 -0.02 -9.88 6.39
N ASN A 104 0.29 -8.92 7.25
CA ASN A 104 1.66 -8.52 7.53
C ASN A 104 2.48 -9.64 8.20
N ALA A 105 1.87 -10.45 9.07
CA ALA A 105 2.54 -11.59 9.69
C ALA A 105 2.93 -12.66 8.66
N VAL A 106 2.02 -12.97 7.72
CA VAL A 106 2.30 -13.93 6.64
C VAL A 106 3.33 -13.37 5.67
N VAL A 107 3.25 -12.09 5.30
CA VAL A 107 4.27 -11.41 4.48
C VAL A 107 5.66 -11.52 5.12
N PHE A 108 5.73 -11.32 6.44
CA PHE A 108 6.98 -11.46 7.18
C PHE A 108 7.51 -12.89 7.13
N HIS A 109 6.66 -13.89 7.34
CA HIS A 109 7.06 -15.29 7.23
C HIS A 109 7.56 -15.65 5.83
N ASN A 110 6.82 -15.26 4.78
CA ASN A 110 7.26 -15.46 3.39
C ASN A 110 8.60 -14.78 3.11
N ALA A 111 8.85 -13.60 3.67
CA ALA A 111 10.14 -12.92 3.50
C ALA A 111 11.30 -13.67 4.19
N LEU A 112 11.04 -14.30 5.34
CA LEU A 112 12.02 -15.15 6.01
C LEU A 112 12.33 -16.41 5.19
N ASP A 113 11.29 -17.08 4.69
CA ASP A 113 11.45 -18.29 3.86
C ASP A 113 12.24 -17.98 2.58
N ILE A 114 11.91 -16.87 1.91
CA ILE A 114 12.67 -16.38 0.73
C ILE A 114 14.12 -16.13 1.12
N ALA A 115 14.39 -15.44 2.24
CA ALA A 115 15.75 -15.16 2.68
C ALA A 115 16.54 -16.43 2.99
N GLU A 116 15.89 -17.44 3.56
CA GLU A 116 16.51 -18.74 3.85
C GLU A 116 16.87 -19.50 2.57
N ILE A 117 15.96 -19.54 1.60
CA ILE A 117 16.23 -20.14 0.27
C ILE A 117 17.39 -19.43 -0.42
N VAL A 118 17.41 -18.09 -0.38
CA VAL A 118 18.51 -17.30 -0.97
C VAL A 118 19.84 -17.62 -0.28
N ARG A 119 19.88 -17.74 1.04
CA ARG A 119 21.10 -18.15 1.76
C ARG A 119 21.58 -19.53 1.35
N GLN A 120 20.68 -20.50 1.26
CA GLN A 120 21.01 -21.86 0.80
C GLN A 120 21.59 -21.85 -0.62
N LEU A 121 21.01 -21.09 -1.54
CA LEU A 121 21.53 -20.95 -2.91
C LEU A 121 22.92 -20.31 -2.95
N LEU A 122 23.18 -19.30 -2.12
CA LEU A 122 24.51 -18.70 -2.00
C LEU A 122 25.54 -19.71 -1.45
N GLU A 123 25.15 -20.52 -0.46
CA GLU A 123 26.00 -21.59 0.10
C GLU A 123 26.32 -22.70 -0.92
N GLU A 124 25.37 -23.00 -1.82
CA GLU A 124 25.56 -23.90 -2.95
C GLU A 124 26.46 -23.31 -4.07
N GLY A 125 26.80 -22.01 -3.96
CA GLY A 125 27.68 -21.31 -4.90
C GLY A 125 26.97 -20.64 -6.07
N TRP A 126 25.65 -20.43 -5.99
CA TRP A 126 24.93 -19.65 -6.99
C TRP A 126 25.21 -18.15 -6.81
N GLU A 127 25.40 -17.44 -7.93
CA GLU A 127 25.43 -15.98 -7.94
C GLU A 127 24.00 -15.45 -8.06
N ILE A 128 23.60 -14.56 -7.16
CA ILE A 128 22.26 -13.97 -7.12
C ILE A 128 22.35 -12.49 -7.45
N ASP A 129 21.69 -12.08 -8.53
CA ASP A 129 21.58 -10.68 -8.90
C ASP A 129 20.58 -9.96 -7.97
N PRO A 130 20.97 -8.88 -7.27
CA PRO A 130 20.06 -8.06 -6.47
C PRO A 130 18.87 -7.53 -7.27
N GLU A 131 19.04 -7.23 -8.57
CA GLU A 131 17.94 -6.76 -9.42
C GLU A 131 16.89 -7.86 -9.61
N GLU A 132 17.30 -9.11 -9.85
CA GLU A 132 16.38 -10.24 -10.00
C GLU A 132 15.63 -10.51 -8.69
N LEU A 133 16.34 -10.50 -7.56
CA LEU A 133 15.73 -10.69 -6.25
C LEU A 133 14.73 -9.59 -5.90
N ALA A 134 14.95 -8.35 -6.34
CA ALA A 134 14.03 -7.23 -6.12
C ALA A 134 12.68 -7.39 -6.87
N HIS A 135 12.60 -8.27 -7.87
CA HIS A 135 11.35 -8.59 -8.56
C HIS A 135 10.51 -9.65 -7.83
N ILE A 136 11.09 -10.34 -6.83
CA ILE A 136 10.37 -11.33 -6.04
C ILE A 136 9.45 -10.62 -5.04
N SER A 137 8.18 -10.98 -5.08
CA SER A 137 7.17 -10.47 -4.15
C SER A 137 6.97 -11.45 -2.99
N PRO A 138 6.83 -10.97 -1.74
CA PRO A 138 6.52 -11.82 -0.60
C PRO A 138 5.03 -12.23 -0.54
N TYR A 139 4.25 -12.00 -1.59
CA TYR A 139 2.81 -12.33 -1.66
C TYR A 139 2.53 -13.72 -2.25
N LEU A 140 3.48 -14.65 -2.13
CA LEU A 140 3.33 -16.03 -2.60
C LEU A 140 2.28 -16.77 -1.77
N THR A 141 1.43 -17.53 -2.45
CA THR A 141 0.27 -18.21 -1.84
C THR A 141 0.29 -19.72 -1.96
N GLU A 142 1.11 -20.28 -2.85
CA GLU A 142 1.05 -21.70 -3.24
C GLU A 142 1.45 -22.65 -2.10
N HIS A 143 2.38 -22.23 -1.25
CA HIS A 143 2.87 -22.99 -0.09
C HIS A 143 1.99 -22.84 1.15
N ILE A 144 1.02 -21.92 1.15
CA ILE A 144 0.19 -21.61 2.31
C ILE A 144 -1.09 -22.43 2.26
N ASN A 145 -1.26 -23.34 3.22
CA ASN A 145 -2.52 -24.04 3.38
C ASN A 145 -3.56 -23.18 4.13
N ARG A 146 -4.55 -22.65 3.41
CA ARG A 146 -5.68 -21.89 3.98
C ARG A 146 -6.73 -22.75 4.67
N PHE A 147 -6.84 -24.02 4.29
CA PHE A 147 -7.92 -24.90 4.74
C PHE A 147 -7.34 -26.19 5.31
N GLY A 148 -7.66 -26.50 6.56
CA GLY A 148 -7.27 -27.78 7.14
C GLY A 148 -7.12 -27.73 8.64
N GLU A 149 -6.60 -28.83 9.18
CA GLU A 149 -6.26 -28.94 10.59
C GLU A 149 -4.85 -28.38 10.81
N HIS A 150 -4.76 -27.32 11.62
CA HIS A 150 -3.48 -26.76 12.02
C HIS A 150 -3.01 -27.46 13.30
N PRO A 151 -1.81 -28.05 13.32
CA PRO A 151 -1.27 -28.68 14.51
C PRO A 151 -1.09 -27.64 15.62
N THR A 152 -1.89 -27.74 16.69
CA THR A 152 -1.81 -26.83 17.84
C THR A 152 -0.75 -27.23 18.86
N HIS A 153 -0.12 -28.39 18.68
CA HIS A 153 0.89 -28.92 19.60
C HIS A 153 2.20 -28.11 19.60
N GLU A 154 2.43 -27.28 18.58
CA GLU A 154 3.64 -26.47 18.41
C GLU A 154 3.47 -25.01 18.85
N LEU A 155 2.27 -24.57 19.27
CA LEU A 155 1.99 -23.18 19.64
C LEU A 155 2.84 -22.66 20.83
N GLY A 156 3.43 -23.55 21.62
CA GLY A 156 4.32 -23.22 22.73
C GLY A 156 5.80 -23.18 22.38
N ILE A 157 6.17 -23.55 21.14
CA ILE A 157 7.56 -23.56 20.69
C ILE A 157 7.94 -22.14 20.32
N GLN A 158 8.95 -21.59 20.99
CA GLN A 158 9.52 -20.32 20.60
C GLN A 158 10.32 -20.53 19.30
N PRO A 159 10.01 -19.79 18.21
CA PRO A 159 10.79 -19.90 16.99
C PRO A 159 12.23 -19.42 17.24
N GLU A 160 13.16 -19.94 16.45
CA GLU A 160 14.54 -19.47 16.47
C GLU A 160 14.62 -17.97 16.12
N ALA A 161 15.68 -17.32 16.59
CA ALA A 161 15.90 -15.92 16.23
C ALA A 161 16.12 -15.84 14.72
N TYR A 162 15.33 -15.00 14.05
CA TYR A 162 15.52 -14.78 12.61
C TYR A 162 16.80 -13.99 12.36
N ASP A 163 17.51 -14.34 11.28
CA ASP A 163 18.65 -13.56 10.77
C ASP A 163 18.17 -12.56 9.70
N PRO A 164 18.21 -11.24 9.98
CA PRO A 164 17.85 -10.23 9.00
C PRO A 164 18.93 -10.00 7.93
N LYS A 165 20.13 -10.55 8.10
CA LYS A 165 21.23 -10.35 7.17
C LYS A 165 21.07 -11.26 5.95
N LEU A 166 21.28 -10.66 4.78
CA LEU A 166 21.35 -11.35 3.52
C LEU A 166 22.60 -10.88 2.79
N ASP A 167 23.47 -11.82 2.41
CA ASP A 167 24.77 -11.53 1.79
C ASP A 167 24.63 -11.25 0.28
N VAL A 168 23.73 -10.31 -0.05
CA VAL A 168 23.47 -9.78 -1.40
C VAL A 168 23.63 -8.27 -1.38
N ASP A 169 24.38 -7.71 -2.34
CA ASP A 169 24.64 -6.27 -2.39
C ASP A 169 23.51 -5.50 -3.09
N PHE A 170 22.62 -4.90 -2.31
CA PHE A 170 21.52 -4.07 -2.82
C PHE A 170 21.90 -2.58 -3.02
N THR A 171 23.16 -2.19 -2.84
CA THR A 171 23.61 -0.79 -3.01
C THR A 171 23.23 -0.20 -4.38
N PRO A 172 23.36 -0.93 -5.52
CA PRO A 172 23.02 -0.41 -6.84
C PRO A 172 21.57 0.06 -6.97
N LEU A 173 20.63 -0.60 -6.29
CA LEU A 173 19.19 -0.27 -6.35
C LEU A 173 18.84 1.00 -5.57
N ARG A 174 19.55 1.28 -4.47
CA ARG A 174 19.29 2.48 -3.64
C ARG A 174 19.63 3.77 -4.37
N ASP A 175 20.68 3.74 -5.20
CA ASP A 175 21.14 4.90 -5.95
C ASP A 175 20.23 5.23 -7.16
N GLN A 176 19.57 4.22 -7.74
CA GLN A 176 18.59 4.40 -8.81
C GLN A 176 17.32 5.10 -8.32
N ASP A 177 16.84 4.80 -7.11
CA ASP A 177 15.66 5.46 -6.52
C ASP A 177 15.89 6.95 -6.22
N LEU A 178 17.12 7.32 -5.81
CA LEU A 178 17.50 8.70 -5.51
C LEU A 178 17.57 9.57 -6.77
N THR A 179 18.06 9.02 -7.89
CA THR A 179 18.10 9.75 -9.17
C THR A 179 16.70 9.93 -9.77
N ALA A 180 15.77 8.99 -9.55
CA ALA A 180 14.37 9.11 -9.95
C ALA A 180 13.55 10.14 -9.14
N ALA A 181 14.02 10.50 -7.94
CA ALA A 181 13.41 11.49 -7.06
C ALA A 181 13.82 12.95 -7.38
N GLY A 182 14.87 13.17 -8.18
CA GLY A 182 15.55 14.47 -8.37
C GLY A 182 14.84 15.52 -9.23
N PHE A 183 13.75 15.22 -9.95
CA PHE A 183 13.10 16.18 -10.86
C PHE A 183 11.94 16.96 -10.21
N GLY A 184 12.17 17.47 -9.00
CA GLY A 184 11.25 18.33 -8.23
C GLY A 184 11.56 19.83 -8.29
N GLN A 185 12.42 20.27 -9.20
CA GLN A 185 12.70 21.69 -9.44
C GLN A 185 12.51 22.05 -10.91
N THR A 186 11.30 22.43 -11.28
CA THR A 186 11.08 23.35 -12.40
C THR A 186 9.90 24.26 -12.05
N ALA A 187 10.24 25.54 -11.91
CA ALA A 187 9.46 26.80 -11.97
C ALA A 187 7.93 26.75 -11.85
#